data_AF-A0A4Q9FBU0-F1
#
_entry.id   AF-A0A4Q9FBU0-F1
#
_cell.length_a   1.000
_cell.length_b   1.000
_cell.length_c   1.000
_cell.angle_alpha   90.00
_cell.angle_beta   90.00
_cell.angle_gamma   90.00
#
_symmetry.space_group_name_H-M   'P 1'
#
loop_
_entity.id
_entity.type
_entity.pdbx_description
1 polymer ?
#
loop_
_entity_poly.entity_id
_entity_poly.type
_entity_poly.pdbx_seq_one_letter_code
_entity_poly.pdbx_strand_id
1 'polypeptide(L)'
;MKNIYAIGVGLIGGSLAIDIKKHRPDTVIHGISRKDATLNKALELGLIDEKATLDDIENADLVIVSIPVDATVKLLPTILDKISDTGLVVDAGSTKEDICKVVENHPKRRNFLAMHPIAGTEHSGPTAAIEGLFVGKTNIVCEVEKTTFKLQEKALKLFTDIGMRIRYMNPVEHDRHIAYVSHLSHISSFMLGKTVIEKEKNERDIFDMAGSGFASTVRLAKSSPEMWTPIFKQNKTNVIETLDEYINNLTHFKELMKDDNFEAIYEEMKNTNHIKDILNGII
;
A
#
# COMPACT_ATOMS: atom_id res chain seq x y z
N MET A 1 16.12 -15.60 -10.99
CA MET A 1 14.97 -16.05 -10.18
C MET A 1 14.09 -16.85 -11.12
N LYS A 2 14.03 -18.17 -10.93
CA LYS A 2 13.23 -19.09 -11.73
C LYS A 2 11.86 -19.31 -11.10
N ASN A 3 11.76 -19.49 -9.78
CA ASN A 3 10.49 -19.73 -9.09
C ASN A 3 10.14 -18.57 -8.15
N ILE A 4 9.01 -17.90 -8.41
CA ILE A 4 8.51 -16.81 -7.57
C ILE A 4 7.12 -17.16 -7.08
N TYR A 5 6.86 -16.96 -5.80
CA TYR A 5 5.59 -17.28 -5.16
C TYR A 5 4.90 -15.99 -4.74
N ALA A 6 3.69 -15.74 -5.27
CA ALA A 6 2.86 -14.60 -4.90
C ALA A 6 1.79 -15.04 -3.89
N ILE A 7 2.00 -14.69 -2.62
CA ILE A 7 1.02 -14.86 -1.55
C ILE A 7 0.08 -13.65 -1.57
N GLY A 8 -1.14 -13.89 -2.05
CA GLY A 8 -2.07 -12.85 -2.43
C GLY A 8 -1.87 -12.45 -3.90
N VAL A 9 -2.87 -12.74 -4.74
CA VAL A 9 -2.86 -12.40 -6.17
C VAL A 9 -3.98 -11.39 -6.45
N GLY A 10 -3.89 -10.25 -5.79
CA GLY A 10 -4.80 -9.11 -5.98
C GLY A 10 -4.22 -8.07 -6.93
N LEU A 11 -4.62 -6.80 -6.74
CA LEU A 11 -4.04 -5.64 -7.41
C LEU A 11 -2.50 -5.66 -7.32
N ILE A 12 -1.94 -5.65 -6.11
CA ILE A 12 -0.49 -5.49 -5.92
C ILE A 12 0.28 -6.73 -6.37
N GLY A 13 -0.05 -7.91 -5.83
CA GLY A 13 0.64 -9.16 -6.19
C GLY A 13 0.49 -9.54 -7.66
N GLY A 14 -0.69 -9.34 -8.25
CA GLY A 14 -0.94 -9.58 -9.67
C GLY A 14 -0.19 -8.61 -10.57
N SER A 15 -0.16 -7.31 -10.23
CA SER A 15 0.61 -6.31 -11.00
C SER A 15 2.11 -6.61 -10.95
N LEU A 16 2.62 -7.00 -9.78
CA LEU A 16 4.03 -7.41 -9.64
C LEU A 16 4.31 -8.64 -10.50
N ALA A 17 3.43 -9.63 -10.50
CA ALA A 17 3.61 -10.83 -11.31
C ALA A 17 3.67 -10.52 -12.81
N ILE A 18 2.75 -9.68 -13.32
CA ILE A 18 2.77 -9.22 -14.72
C ILE A 18 4.11 -8.53 -15.04
N ASP A 19 4.49 -7.53 -14.24
CA ASP A 19 5.69 -6.73 -14.50
C ASP A 19 6.96 -7.59 -14.39
N ILE A 20 7.01 -8.54 -13.45
CA ILE A 20 8.13 -9.48 -13.33
C ILE A 20 8.23 -10.36 -14.57
N LYS A 21 7.13 -10.97 -15.03
CA LYS A 21 7.11 -11.86 -16.19
C LYS A 21 7.57 -11.13 -17.45
N LYS A 22 7.19 -9.86 -17.61
CA LYS A 22 7.63 -9.01 -18.72
C LYS A 22 9.15 -8.79 -18.75
N HIS A 23 9.78 -8.59 -17.59
CA HIS A 23 11.23 -8.41 -17.49
C HIS A 23 12.00 -9.74 -17.42
N ARG A 24 11.32 -10.83 -17.04
CA ARG A 24 11.89 -12.19 -16.89
C ARG A 24 10.90 -13.25 -17.40
N PRO A 25 10.83 -13.47 -18.73
CA PRO A 25 9.84 -14.38 -19.34
C PRO A 25 9.95 -15.83 -18.86
N ASP A 26 11.16 -16.29 -18.52
CA ASP A 26 11.44 -17.66 -18.08
C ASP A 26 11.09 -17.94 -16.61
N THR A 27 10.65 -16.92 -15.86
CA THR A 27 10.22 -17.09 -14.46
C THR A 27 8.86 -17.77 -14.41
N VAL A 28 8.70 -18.76 -13.52
CA VAL A 28 7.42 -19.38 -13.17
C VAL A 28 6.85 -18.68 -11.94
N ILE A 29 5.65 -18.15 -12.06
CA ILE A 29 4.90 -17.49 -10.98
C ILE A 29 3.89 -18.47 -10.39
N HIS A 30 4.06 -18.75 -9.10
CA HIS A 30 3.19 -19.60 -8.29
C HIS A 30 2.24 -18.75 -7.46
N GLY A 31 0.93 -18.92 -7.61
CA GLY A 31 -0.07 -18.19 -6.84
C GLY A 31 -0.50 -18.93 -5.58
N ILE A 32 -0.50 -18.24 -4.44
CA ILE A 32 -1.02 -18.74 -3.16
C ILE A 32 -2.15 -17.80 -2.68
N SER A 33 -3.33 -18.35 -2.44
CA SER A 33 -4.48 -17.60 -1.92
C SER A 33 -5.40 -18.48 -1.09
N ARG A 34 -6.11 -17.88 -0.13
CA ARG A 34 -7.12 -18.58 0.70
C ARG A 34 -8.34 -19.05 -0.10
N LYS A 35 -8.65 -18.38 -1.21
CA LYS A 35 -9.82 -18.65 -2.03
C LYS A 35 -9.38 -19.24 -3.36
N ASP A 36 -9.80 -20.46 -3.66
CA ASP A 36 -9.48 -21.12 -4.94
C ASP A 36 -10.01 -20.33 -6.14
N ALA A 37 -11.16 -19.66 -5.99
CA ALA A 37 -11.72 -18.76 -6.99
C ALA A 37 -10.76 -17.61 -7.38
N THR A 38 -9.98 -17.07 -6.42
CA THR A 38 -8.96 -16.06 -6.71
C THR A 38 -7.84 -16.64 -7.58
N LEU A 39 -7.40 -17.87 -7.31
CA LEU A 39 -6.35 -18.54 -8.07
C LEU A 39 -6.83 -18.92 -9.48
N ASN A 40 -8.05 -19.43 -9.61
CA ASN A 40 -8.67 -19.72 -10.91
C ASN A 40 -8.71 -18.47 -11.79
N LYS A 41 -9.16 -17.34 -11.21
CA LYS A 41 -9.20 -16.08 -11.96
C LYS A 41 -7.80 -15.56 -12.30
N ALA A 42 -6.84 -15.72 -11.40
CA ALA A 42 -5.46 -15.33 -11.66
C ALA A 42 -4.81 -16.15 -12.81
N LEU A 43 -5.07 -17.46 -12.87
CA LEU A 43 -4.64 -18.32 -13.99
C LEU A 43 -5.28 -17.88 -15.30
N GLU A 44 -6.59 -17.65 -15.30
CA GLU A 44 -7.34 -17.19 -16.48
C GLU A 44 -6.78 -15.88 -17.04
N LEU A 45 -6.37 -14.98 -16.15
CA LEU A 45 -5.78 -13.68 -16.50
C LEU A 45 -4.26 -13.75 -16.79
N GLY A 46 -3.63 -14.92 -16.68
CA GLY A 46 -2.19 -15.09 -16.88
C GLY A 46 -1.32 -14.39 -15.82
N LEU A 47 -1.87 -14.08 -14.64
CA LEU A 47 -1.12 -13.46 -13.53
C LEU A 47 -0.21 -14.46 -12.82
N ILE A 48 -0.55 -15.74 -12.88
CA ILE A 48 0.22 -16.85 -12.32
C ILE A 48 0.28 -17.97 -13.36
N ASP A 49 1.34 -18.76 -13.32
CA ASP A 49 1.51 -19.95 -14.15
C ASP A 49 0.93 -21.19 -13.45
N GLU A 50 1.10 -21.28 -12.13
CA GLU A 50 0.70 -22.45 -11.33
C GLU A 50 0.04 -22.04 -10.01
N LYS A 51 -0.86 -22.90 -9.50
CA LYS A 51 -1.37 -22.77 -8.13
C LYS A 51 -0.39 -23.45 -7.18
N ALA A 52 -0.17 -22.85 -6.03
CA ALA A 52 0.66 -23.41 -4.98
C ALA A 52 0.03 -23.23 -3.60
N THR A 53 0.64 -23.87 -2.62
CA THR A 53 0.38 -23.74 -1.20
C THR A 53 1.63 -23.24 -0.48
N LEU A 54 1.51 -22.94 0.81
CA LEU A 54 2.68 -22.53 1.60
C LEU A 54 3.73 -23.63 1.74
N ASP A 55 3.35 -24.90 1.57
CA ASP A 55 4.30 -26.02 1.67
C ASP A 55 5.23 -26.12 0.46
N ASP A 56 4.89 -25.44 -0.64
CA ASP A 56 5.67 -25.48 -1.89
C ASP A 56 6.82 -24.45 -1.93
N ILE A 57 6.93 -23.56 -0.93
CA ILE A 57 7.85 -22.40 -0.98
C ILE A 57 9.30 -22.71 -0.61
N GLU A 58 9.63 -23.96 -0.27
CA GLU A 58 10.99 -24.36 0.14
C GLU A 58 12.03 -23.98 -0.93
N ASN A 59 11.68 -24.17 -2.21
CA ASN A 59 12.54 -23.88 -3.36
C ASN A 59 12.29 -22.51 -4.00
N ALA A 60 11.63 -21.59 -3.28
CA ALA A 60 11.36 -20.24 -3.77
C ALA A 60 12.66 -19.41 -3.89
N ASP A 61 12.87 -18.78 -5.05
CA ASP A 61 13.88 -17.72 -5.16
C ASP A 61 13.38 -16.42 -4.51
N LEU A 62 12.07 -16.16 -4.66
CA LEU A 62 11.39 -14.98 -4.13
C LEU A 62 9.96 -15.35 -3.72
N VAL A 63 9.55 -14.90 -2.53
CA VAL A 63 8.16 -14.91 -2.07
C VAL A 63 7.70 -13.46 -1.93
N ILE A 64 6.60 -13.11 -2.59
CA ILE A 64 5.96 -11.79 -2.52
C ILE A 64 4.72 -11.92 -1.66
N VAL A 65 4.68 -11.22 -0.53
CA VAL A 65 3.55 -11.19 0.39
C VAL A 65 2.75 -9.90 0.16
N SER A 66 1.57 -10.04 -0.44
CA SER A 66 0.67 -8.92 -0.76
C SER A 66 -0.75 -9.12 -0.21
N ILE A 67 -0.83 -9.74 0.96
CA ILE A 67 -2.06 -9.92 1.74
C ILE A 67 -2.23 -8.78 2.77
N PRO A 68 -3.42 -8.61 3.38
CA PRO A 68 -3.65 -7.59 4.39
C PRO A 68 -2.58 -7.61 5.50
N VAL A 69 -2.22 -6.41 5.99
CA VAL A 69 -1.08 -6.22 6.90
C VAL A 69 -1.20 -7.01 8.21
N ASP A 70 -2.41 -7.21 8.73
CA ASP A 70 -2.66 -8.01 9.93
C ASP A 70 -2.49 -9.51 9.69
N ALA A 71 -2.83 -9.99 8.49
CA ALA A 71 -2.55 -11.34 8.05
C ALA A 71 -1.05 -11.55 7.80
N THR A 72 -0.38 -10.56 7.21
CA THR A 72 1.08 -10.58 6.97
C THR A 72 1.84 -10.72 8.29
N VAL A 73 1.56 -9.89 9.30
CA VAL A 73 2.20 -9.97 10.62
C VAL A 73 2.08 -11.38 11.23
N LYS A 74 0.92 -12.04 11.07
CA LYS A 74 0.70 -13.39 11.59
C LYS A 74 1.43 -14.48 10.80
N LEU A 75 1.47 -14.34 9.47
CA LEU A 75 1.92 -15.41 8.58
C LEU A 75 3.43 -15.33 8.28
N LEU A 76 4.02 -14.15 8.36
CA LEU A 76 5.40 -13.91 7.96
C LEU A 76 6.44 -14.79 8.68
N PRO A 77 6.36 -15.04 10.00
CA PRO A 77 7.26 -16.00 10.65
C PRO A 77 7.18 -17.40 10.05
N THR A 78 5.96 -17.93 9.84
CA THR A 78 5.75 -19.25 9.23
C THR A 78 6.25 -19.32 7.79
N ILE A 79 6.14 -18.24 7.02
CA ILE A 79 6.74 -18.15 5.68
C ILE A 79 8.26 -18.26 5.80
N LEU A 80 8.86 -17.51 6.72
CA LEU A 80 10.32 -17.55 6.91
C LEU A 80 10.81 -18.92 7.38
N ASP A 81 10.06 -19.65 8.21
CA ASP A 81 10.43 -21.01 8.61
C ASP A 81 10.59 -21.94 7.40
N LYS A 82 9.74 -21.79 6.39
CA LYS A 82 9.64 -22.70 5.24
C LYS A 82 10.56 -22.39 4.07
N ILE A 83 11.02 -21.14 3.90
CA ILE A 83 11.93 -20.80 2.79
C ILE A 83 13.32 -21.44 2.96
N SER A 84 14.04 -21.65 1.86
CA SER A 84 15.47 -22.01 1.91
C SER A 84 16.35 -20.85 2.43
N ASP A 85 17.59 -21.15 2.82
CA ASP A 85 18.58 -20.15 3.23
C ASP A 85 18.93 -19.13 2.14
N THR A 86 18.66 -19.46 0.88
CA THR A 86 18.92 -18.60 -0.29
C THR A 86 17.67 -17.92 -0.84
N GLY A 87 16.48 -18.26 -0.31
CA GLY A 87 15.21 -17.65 -0.66
C GLY A 87 15.06 -16.25 -0.05
N LEU A 88 14.35 -15.37 -0.75
CA LEU A 88 14.01 -14.03 -0.27
C LEU A 88 12.50 -13.91 -0.08
N VAL A 89 12.07 -13.26 1.00
CA VAL A 89 10.67 -12.86 1.21
C VAL A 89 10.61 -11.34 1.18
N VAL A 90 9.67 -10.79 0.41
CA VAL A 90 9.33 -9.36 0.42
C VAL A 90 7.86 -9.21 0.79
N ASP A 91 7.50 -8.18 1.55
CA ASP A 91 6.10 -7.79 1.75
C ASP A 91 5.78 -6.51 0.99
N ALA A 92 4.52 -6.28 0.67
CA ALA A 92 4.04 -5.04 0.04
C ALA A 92 2.99 -4.31 0.90
N GLY A 93 3.03 -4.50 2.23
CA GLY A 93 2.05 -3.95 3.16
C GLY A 93 2.15 -2.42 3.29
N SER A 94 1.04 -1.78 3.64
CA SER A 94 0.97 -0.32 3.80
C SER A 94 1.55 0.23 5.11
N THR A 95 1.83 -0.65 6.07
CA THR A 95 2.43 -0.35 7.38
C THR A 95 3.64 -1.25 7.60
N LYS A 96 4.67 -0.78 8.31
CA LYS A 96 5.98 -1.45 8.35
C LYS A 96 6.48 -1.75 9.76
N GLU A 97 6.09 -0.99 10.77
CA GLU A 97 6.61 -1.17 12.14
C GLU A 97 6.33 -2.58 12.66
N ASP A 98 5.06 -2.99 12.70
CA ASP A 98 4.66 -4.31 13.20
C ASP A 98 5.23 -5.46 12.34
N ILE A 99 5.31 -5.27 11.02
CA ILE A 99 5.84 -6.26 10.08
C ILE A 99 7.33 -6.52 10.34
N CYS A 100 8.12 -5.45 10.48
CA CYS A 100 9.54 -5.56 10.81
C CYS A 100 9.75 -6.14 12.21
N LYS A 101 8.96 -5.70 13.19
CA LYS A 101 9.05 -6.11 14.59
C LYS A 101 8.79 -7.61 14.79
N VAL A 102 7.79 -8.17 14.11
CA VAL A 102 7.43 -9.58 14.31
C VAL A 102 8.53 -10.57 13.86
N VAL A 103 9.43 -10.15 12.97
CA VAL A 103 10.54 -10.97 12.49
C VAL A 103 11.90 -10.56 13.03
N GLU A 104 11.99 -9.54 13.89
CA GLU A 104 13.26 -8.94 14.33
C GLU A 104 14.27 -9.98 14.84
N ASN A 105 13.81 -10.92 15.67
CA ASN A 105 14.63 -11.98 16.26
C ASN A 105 14.49 -13.34 15.55
N HIS A 106 13.88 -13.36 14.36
CA HIS A 106 13.69 -14.60 13.61
C HIS A 106 15.05 -15.14 13.11
N PRO A 107 15.34 -16.46 13.21
CA PRO A 107 16.61 -17.03 12.74
C PRO A 107 16.91 -16.73 11.25
N LYS A 108 15.85 -16.59 10.45
CA LYS A 108 15.90 -16.21 9.03
C LYS A 108 15.53 -14.75 8.77
N ARG A 109 15.67 -13.83 9.74
CA ARG A 109 15.43 -12.38 9.53
C ARG A 109 16.22 -11.85 8.33
N ARG A 110 17.42 -12.38 8.11
CA ARG A 110 18.31 -12.06 6.98
C ARG A 110 17.74 -12.37 5.60
N ASN A 111 16.64 -13.13 5.51
CA ASN A 111 15.95 -13.54 4.29
C ASN A 111 14.70 -12.70 4.01
N PHE A 112 14.45 -11.64 4.78
CA PHE A 112 13.29 -10.77 4.63
C PHE A 112 13.70 -9.34 4.23
N LEU A 113 12.98 -8.75 3.27
CA LEU A 113 13.10 -7.34 2.88
C LEU A 113 11.73 -6.68 2.94
N ALA A 114 11.56 -5.72 3.84
CA ALA A 114 10.30 -5.00 3.97
C ALA A 114 10.18 -3.94 2.88
N MET A 115 9.11 -3.97 2.08
CA MET A 115 8.86 -2.94 1.07
C MET A 115 7.43 -2.39 1.11
N HIS A 116 7.25 -1.22 0.50
CA HIS A 116 5.95 -0.61 0.30
C HIS A 116 5.98 0.19 -1.01
N PRO A 117 5.49 -0.40 -2.12
CA PRO A 117 5.29 0.35 -3.34
C PRO A 117 4.15 1.35 -3.12
N ILE A 118 4.44 2.64 -3.27
CA ILE A 118 3.46 3.73 -3.18
C ILE A 118 2.68 3.81 -4.49
N ALA A 119 1.84 2.78 -4.69
CA ALA A 119 1.00 2.60 -5.85
C ALA A 119 -0.26 1.82 -5.44
N GLY A 120 -1.38 2.16 -6.03
CA GLY A 120 -2.64 1.49 -5.73
C GLY A 120 -3.82 2.18 -6.37
N THR A 121 -4.95 1.48 -6.36
CA THR A 121 -6.28 1.99 -6.74
C THR A 121 -7.26 1.58 -5.65
N GLU A 122 -8.48 2.12 -5.71
CA GLU A 122 -9.59 1.71 -4.85
C GLU A 122 -10.09 0.28 -5.14
N HIS A 123 -9.60 -0.38 -6.20
CA HIS A 123 -10.04 -1.70 -6.64
C HIS A 123 -9.20 -2.83 -6.03
N SER A 124 -9.80 -4.02 -5.92
CA SER A 124 -9.17 -5.20 -5.33
C SER A 124 -9.44 -6.47 -6.13
N GLY A 125 -8.67 -7.52 -5.84
CA GLY A 125 -8.76 -8.82 -6.51
C GLY A 125 -7.92 -8.93 -7.79
N PRO A 126 -7.87 -10.13 -8.39
CA PRO A 126 -7.02 -10.41 -9.56
C PRO A 126 -7.33 -9.53 -10.77
N THR A 127 -8.61 -9.24 -11.01
CA THR A 127 -9.07 -8.41 -12.13
C THR A 127 -8.63 -6.95 -12.04
N ALA A 128 -8.16 -6.52 -10.87
CA ALA A 128 -7.64 -5.17 -10.67
C ALA A 128 -6.14 -5.06 -10.97
N ALA A 129 -5.44 -6.15 -11.28
CA ALA A 129 -4.02 -6.10 -11.64
C ALA A 129 -3.77 -5.24 -12.88
N ILE A 130 -2.72 -4.41 -12.84
CA ILE A 130 -2.39 -3.42 -13.85
C ILE A 130 -0.93 -3.60 -14.24
N GLU A 131 -0.69 -3.81 -15.54
CA GLU A 131 0.66 -3.75 -16.10
C GLU A 131 1.25 -2.34 -15.94
N GLY A 132 2.49 -2.24 -15.48
CA GLY A 132 3.19 -0.98 -15.30
C GLY A 132 2.68 -0.12 -14.14
N LEU A 133 1.91 -0.71 -13.20
CA LEU A 133 1.37 0.00 -12.03
C LEU A 133 2.45 0.75 -11.25
N PHE A 134 3.66 0.20 -11.24
CA PHE A 134 4.77 0.68 -10.41
C PHE A 134 5.79 1.54 -11.14
N VAL A 135 5.63 1.75 -12.45
CA VAL A 135 6.56 2.56 -13.26
C VAL A 135 6.58 4.00 -12.73
N GLY A 136 7.78 4.50 -12.39
CA GLY A 136 7.98 5.83 -11.81
C GLY A 136 7.48 5.98 -10.37
N LYS A 137 6.91 4.94 -9.77
CA LYS A 137 6.39 4.99 -8.40
C LYS A 137 7.51 4.77 -7.39
N THR A 138 7.38 5.43 -6.24
CA THR A 138 8.30 5.23 -5.12
C THR A 138 8.05 3.86 -4.50
N ASN A 139 9.10 3.09 -4.25
CA ASN A 139 9.07 1.91 -3.41
C ASN A 139 9.89 2.17 -2.16
N ILE A 140 9.22 2.22 -1.00
CA ILE A 140 9.91 2.45 0.27
C ILE A 140 10.43 1.11 0.77
N VAL A 141 11.72 1.03 1.06
CA VAL A 141 12.39 -0.17 1.58
C VAL A 141 12.84 0.10 3.01
N CYS A 142 12.40 -0.75 3.94
CA CYS A 142 12.71 -0.62 5.36
C CYS A 142 13.72 -1.68 5.81
N GLU A 143 14.64 -1.28 6.69
CA GLU A 143 15.65 -2.16 7.30
C GLU A 143 16.46 -2.97 6.29
N VAL A 144 16.85 -2.34 5.18
CA VAL A 144 17.59 -3.00 4.08
C VAL A 144 18.90 -3.63 4.58
N GLU A 145 19.53 -3.02 5.56
CA GLU A 145 20.75 -3.47 6.22
C GLU A 145 20.59 -4.78 7.01
N LYS A 146 19.36 -5.12 7.42
CA LYS A 146 19.05 -6.39 8.09
C LYS A 146 18.84 -7.54 7.09
N THR A 147 18.73 -7.25 5.80
CA THR A 147 18.63 -8.26 4.72
C THR A 147 20.00 -8.62 4.17
N THR A 148 20.27 -9.92 3.98
CA THR A 148 21.51 -10.41 3.37
C THR A 148 21.83 -9.68 2.07
N PHE A 149 23.04 -9.13 1.94
CA PHE A 149 23.47 -8.30 0.81
C PHE A 149 23.09 -8.86 -0.56
N LYS A 150 23.39 -10.14 -0.81
CA LYS A 150 23.06 -10.81 -2.08
C LYS A 150 21.56 -10.94 -2.35
N LEU A 151 20.73 -10.99 -1.31
CA LEU A 151 19.27 -11.07 -1.45
C LEU A 151 18.67 -9.69 -1.69
N GLN A 152 19.08 -8.67 -0.93
CA GLN A 152 18.63 -7.30 -1.19
C GLN A 152 19.03 -6.82 -2.59
N GLU A 153 20.24 -7.11 -3.08
CA GLU A 153 20.70 -6.71 -4.42
C GLU A 153 19.77 -7.27 -5.51
N LYS A 154 19.40 -8.55 -5.38
CA LYS A 154 18.47 -9.23 -6.30
C LYS A 154 17.10 -8.55 -6.35
N ALA A 155 16.54 -8.19 -5.19
CA ALA A 155 15.23 -7.51 -5.12
C ALA A 155 15.31 -6.06 -5.60
N LEU A 156 16.31 -5.29 -5.15
CA LEU A 156 16.48 -3.90 -5.55
C LEU A 156 16.70 -3.78 -7.07
N LYS A 157 17.47 -4.72 -7.66
CA LYS A 157 17.60 -4.80 -9.12
C LYS A 157 16.26 -5.09 -9.78
N LEU A 158 15.48 -6.06 -9.27
CA LEU A 158 14.15 -6.35 -9.82
C LEU A 158 13.23 -5.12 -9.79
N PHE A 159 13.16 -4.42 -8.64
CA PHE A 159 12.30 -3.24 -8.49
C PHE A 159 12.75 -2.09 -9.40
N THR A 160 14.06 -1.90 -9.56
CA THR A 160 14.62 -0.90 -10.47
C THR A 160 14.36 -1.26 -11.94
N ASP A 161 14.48 -2.54 -12.31
CA ASP A 161 14.17 -3.02 -13.67
C ASP A 161 12.68 -2.78 -14.00
N ILE A 162 11.77 -2.95 -13.02
CA ILE A 162 10.33 -2.60 -13.15
C ILE A 162 10.11 -1.08 -13.30
N GLY A 163 11.08 -0.25 -12.93
CA GLY A 163 11.00 1.21 -13.01
C GLY A 163 10.56 1.90 -11.72
N MET A 164 10.66 1.22 -10.57
CA MET A 164 10.40 1.84 -9.26
C MET A 164 11.56 2.74 -8.81
N ARG A 165 11.25 3.80 -8.08
CA ARG A 165 12.22 4.67 -7.39
C ARG A 165 12.40 4.19 -5.95
N ILE A 166 13.59 3.69 -5.60
CA ILE A 166 13.85 3.18 -4.25
C ILE A 166 14.06 4.32 -3.27
N ARG A 167 13.34 4.27 -2.14
CA ARG A 167 13.55 5.17 -0.99
C ARG A 167 13.78 4.33 0.26
N TYR A 168 14.91 4.51 0.91
CA TYR A 168 15.17 3.86 2.20
C TYR A 168 14.54 4.64 3.35
N MET A 169 13.98 3.93 4.33
CA MET A 169 13.36 4.54 5.50
C MET A 169 13.42 3.60 6.71
N ASN A 170 13.44 4.17 7.91
CA ASN A 170 13.18 3.40 9.12
C ASN A 170 11.68 3.05 9.19
N PRO A 171 11.27 1.86 9.66
CA PRO A 171 9.86 1.47 9.68
C PRO A 171 8.96 2.36 10.56
N VAL A 172 9.49 2.92 11.65
CA VAL A 172 8.77 3.88 12.52
C VAL A 172 8.53 5.20 11.77
N GLU A 173 9.59 5.71 11.11
CA GLU A 173 9.50 6.94 10.30
C GLU A 173 8.55 6.74 9.10
N HIS A 174 8.57 5.56 8.49
CA HIS A 174 7.64 5.17 7.43
C HIS A 174 6.19 5.28 7.89
N ASP A 175 5.84 4.62 9.00
CA ASP A 175 4.46 4.62 9.48
C ASP A 175 4.03 6.03 9.90
N ARG A 176 4.92 6.85 10.48
CA ARG A 176 4.65 8.26 10.74
C ARG A 176 4.36 9.03 9.45
N HIS A 177 5.24 8.97 8.45
CA HIS A 177 5.06 9.71 7.20
C HIS A 177 3.80 9.28 6.44
N ILE A 178 3.54 7.98 6.35
CA ILE A 178 2.37 7.43 5.65
C ILE A 178 1.07 7.81 6.36
N ALA A 179 1.07 8.02 7.68
CA ALA A 179 -0.09 8.55 8.39
C ALA A 179 -0.54 9.91 7.82
N TYR A 180 0.42 10.83 7.62
CA TYR A 180 0.17 12.15 7.05
C TYR A 180 -0.21 12.11 5.58
N VAL A 181 0.55 11.39 4.75
CA VAL A 181 0.39 11.50 3.28
C VAL A 181 -0.64 10.53 2.69
N SER A 182 -1.11 9.54 3.45
CA SER A 182 -2.02 8.49 2.93
C SER A 182 -3.19 8.15 3.86
N HIS A 183 -2.94 7.93 5.15
CA HIS A 183 -4.01 7.48 6.05
C HIS A 183 -5.02 8.61 6.32
N LEU A 184 -4.51 9.82 6.57
CA LEU A 184 -5.35 10.99 6.80
C LEU A 184 -6.25 11.31 5.60
N SER A 185 -5.73 11.18 4.37
CA SER A 185 -6.51 11.45 3.16
C SER A 185 -7.64 10.43 2.98
N HIS A 186 -7.43 9.17 3.35
CA HIS A 186 -8.50 8.17 3.37
C HIS A 186 -9.57 8.49 4.41
N ILE A 187 -9.19 8.80 5.65
CA ILE A 187 -10.15 9.17 6.71
C ILE A 187 -10.95 10.41 6.27
N SER A 188 -10.28 11.43 5.76
CA SER A 188 -10.91 12.66 5.27
C SER A 188 -11.91 12.37 4.16
N SER A 189 -11.54 11.52 3.20
CA SER A 189 -12.42 11.09 2.12
C SER A 189 -13.65 10.34 2.63
N PHE A 190 -13.48 9.38 3.54
CA PHE A 190 -14.60 8.64 4.15
C PHE A 190 -15.53 9.56 4.94
N MET A 191 -14.97 10.45 5.76
CA MET A 191 -15.76 11.32 6.63
C MET A 191 -16.46 12.42 5.83
N LEU A 192 -15.82 12.98 4.80
CA LEU A 192 -16.48 13.90 3.88
C LEU A 192 -17.67 13.23 3.17
N GLY A 193 -17.47 12.02 2.65
CA GLY A 193 -18.55 11.25 2.03
C GLY A 193 -19.69 10.98 3.01
N LYS A 194 -19.37 10.56 4.24
CA LYS A 194 -20.35 10.36 5.32
C LYS A 194 -21.14 11.63 5.63
N THR A 195 -20.46 12.78 5.78
CA THR A 195 -21.11 14.07 6.10
C THR A 195 -22.15 14.45 5.05
N VAL A 196 -21.85 14.24 3.76
CA VAL A 196 -22.81 14.52 2.68
C VAL A 196 -23.99 13.54 2.72
N ILE A 197 -23.73 12.24 2.82
CA ILE A 197 -24.77 11.19 2.86
C ILE A 197 -25.75 11.40 4.04
N GLU A 198 -25.25 11.79 5.21
CA GLU A 198 -26.09 12.00 6.39
C GLU A 198 -26.94 13.28 6.34
N LYS A 199 -26.55 14.27 5.52
CA LYS A 199 -27.25 15.55 5.40
C LYS A 199 -28.18 15.61 4.20
N GLU A 200 -27.70 15.15 3.05
CA GLU A 200 -28.47 15.07 1.81
C GLU A 200 -29.17 13.71 1.73
N LYS A 201 -30.37 13.61 2.34
CA LYS A 201 -31.13 12.34 2.40
C LYS A 201 -31.64 11.87 1.04
N ASN A 202 -31.68 12.77 0.04
CA ASN A 202 -32.08 12.44 -1.32
C ASN A 202 -30.83 12.16 -2.16
N GLU A 203 -30.57 10.88 -2.42
CA GLU A 203 -29.41 10.43 -3.20
C GLU A 203 -29.38 11.03 -4.62
N ARG A 204 -30.53 11.42 -5.19
CA ARG A 204 -30.60 12.10 -6.49
C ARG A 204 -30.00 13.51 -6.44
N ASP A 205 -30.22 14.25 -5.37
CA ASP A 205 -29.67 15.59 -5.21
C ASP A 205 -28.15 15.53 -5.02
N ILE A 206 -27.65 14.50 -4.33
CA ILE A 206 -26.20 14.21 -4.27
C ILE A 206 -25.66 13.94 -5.67
N PHE A 207 -26.34 13.10 -6.47
CA PHE A 207 -25.88 12.73 -7.80
C PHE A 207 -25.88 13.92 -8.78
N ASP A 208 -26.93 14.74 -8.74
CA ASP A 208 -27.13 15.86 -9.66
C ASP A 208 -26.23 17.06 -9.30
N MET A 209 -25.85 17.23 -8.03
CA MET A 209 -25.01 18.35 -7.57
C MET A 209 -23.56 17.98 -7.23
N ALA A 210 -23.21 16.69 -7.14
CA ALA A 210 -21.83 16.24 -6.97
C ALA A 210 -21.00 16.54 -8.22
N GLY A 211 -20.44 17.74 -8.28
CA GLY A 211 -19.47 18.12 -9.29
C GLY A 211 -18.20 17.26 -9.26
N SER A 212 -17.40 17.35 -10.34
CA SER A 212 -16.15 16.60 -10.49
C SER A 212 -15.17 16.80 -9.33
N GLY A 213 -15.17 17.98 -8.69
CA GLY A 213 -14.38 18.28 -7.50
C GLY A 213 -14.71 17.34 -6.34
N PHE A 214 -15.97 17.27 -5.92
CA PHE A 214 -16.40 16.39 -4.84
C PHE A 214 -16.08 14.92 -5.15
N ALA A 215 -16.45 14.45 -6.35
CA ALA A 215 -16.21 13.07 -6.76
C ALA A 215 -14.71 12.68 -6.69
N SER A 216 -13.82 13.61 -7.04
CA SER A 216 -12.37 13.40 -6.93
C SER A 216 -11.89 13.37 -5.47
N THR A 217 -12.43 14.25 -4.60
CA THR A 217 -12.08 14.31 -3.18
C THR A 217 -12.54 13.07 -2.41
N VAL A 218 -13.75 12.57 -2.71
CA VAL A 218 -14.29 11.37 -2.03
C VAL A 218 -13.95 10.06 -2.71
N ARG A 219 -13.10 10.06 -3.76
CA ARG A 219 -12.75 8.85 -4.52
C ARG A 219 -12.24 7.72 -3.61
N LEU A 220 -11.42 8.07 -2.61
CA LEU A 220 -10.81 7.11 -1.68
C LEU A 220 -11.83 6.48 -0.71
N ALA A 221 -13.04 7.04 -0.59
CA ALA A 221 -14.12 6.46 0.22
C ALA A 221 -14.68 5.17 -0.38
N LYS A 222 -14.31 4.84 -1.63
CA LYS A 222 -14.63 3.56 -2.28
C LYS A 222 -13.69 2.43 -1.87
N SER A 223 -12.61 2.75 -1.16
CA SER A 223 -11.64 1.77 -0.71
C SER A 223 -12.25 0.76 0.28
N SER A 224 -11.76 -0.48 0.25
CA SER A 224 -12.29 -1.58 1.06
C SER A 224 -12.07 -1.34 2.58
N PRO A 225 -13.14 -1.42 3.40
CA PRO A 225 -13.02 -1.40 4.86
C PRO A 225 -12.17 -2.54 5.42
N GLU A 226 -12.20 -3.71 4.77
CA GLU A 226 -11.39 -4.88 5.13
C GLU A 226 -9.90 -4.63 4.95
N MET A 227 -9.51 -3.78 4.00
CA MET A 227 -8.12 -3.36 3.80
C MET A 227 -7.71 -2.25 4.79
N TRP A 228 -8.56 -1.24 4.96
CA TRP A 228 -8.20 -0.03 5.71
C TRP A 228 -8.31 -0.17 7.23
N THR A 229 -9.23 -1.00 7.73
CA THR A 229 -9.36 -1.21 9.18
C THR A 229 -8.07 -1.79 9.80
N PRO A 230 -7.45 -2.84 9.23
CA PRO A 230 -6.13 -3.31 9.68
C PRO A 230 -5.04 -2.24 9.64
N ILE A 231 -5.00 -1.42 8.58
CA ILE A 231 -4.01 -0.34 8.40
C ILE A 231 -4.13 0.69 9.53
N PHE A 232 -5.36 1.19 9.78
CA PHE A 232 -5.61 2.13 10.89
C PHE A 232 -5.31 1.50 12.25
N LYS A 233 -5.59 0.21 12.42
CA LYS A 233 -5.31 -0.49 13.67
C LYS A 233 -3.81 -0.60 13.95
N GLN A 234 -3.01 -0.96 12.95
CA GLN A 234 -1.55 -1.08 13.11
C GLN A 234 -0.90 0.28 13.30
N ASN A 235 -1.33 1.30 12.55
CA ASN A 235 -0.76 2.64 12.65
C ASN A 235 -1.54 3.59 13.58
N LYS A 236 -2.22 3.03 14.60
CA LYS A 236 -3.22 3.75 15.40
C LYS A 236 -2.67 5.02 16.03
N THR A 237 -1.49 4.96 16.63
CA THR A 237 -0.91 6.09 17.38
C THR A 237 -0.66 7.28 16.45
N ASN A 238 0.04 7.07 15.33
CA ASN A 238 0.31 8.14 14.37
C ASN A 238 -0.98 8.65 13.71
N VAL A 239 -1.96 7.76 13.47
CA VAL A 239 -3.26 8.15 12.90
C VAL A 239 -4.04 9.06 13.86
N ILE A 240 -4.04 8.78 15.16
CA ILE A 240 -4.70 9.65 16.15
C ILE A 240 -4.05 11.03 16.16
N GLU A 241 -2.72 11.08 16.28
CA GLU A 241 -1.97 12.34 16.28
C GLU A 241 -2.25 13.18 15.03
N THR A 242 -2.15 12.55 13.84
CA THR A 242 -2.41 13.21 12.56
C THR A 242 -3.86 13.69 12.44
N LEU A 243 -4.83 12.92 12.99
CA LEU A 243 -6.24 13.29 12.96
C LEU A 243 -6.52 14.47 13.90
N ASP A 244 -5.89 14.50 15.08
CA ASP A 244 -6.02 15.62 16.02
C ASP A 244 -5.49 16.92 15.40
N GLU A 245 -4.35 16.88 14.71
CA GLU A 245 -3.83 18.04 13.95
C GLU A 245 -4.79 18.50 12.86
N TYR A 246 -5.37 17.56 12.11
CA TYR A 246 -6.33 17.91 11.06
C TYR A 246 -7.62 18.51 11.63
N ILE A 247 -8.14 17.97 12.74
CA ILE A 247 -9.29 18.54 13.45
C ILE A 247 -8.99 19.95 13.94
N ASN A 248 -7.77 20.21 14.43
CA ASN A 248 -7.36 21.55 14.85
C ASN A 248 -7.37 22.53 13.67
N ASN A 249 -6.84 22.14 12.50
CA ASN A 249 -6.90 22.97 11.29
C ASN A 249 -8.35 23.28 10.86
N LEU A 250 -9.23 22.26 10.86
CA LEU A 250 -10.65 22.46 10.53
C LEU A 250 -11.37 23.35 11.55
N THR A 251 -11.05 23.21 12.83
CA THR A 251 -11.61 24.03 13.89
C THR A 251 -11.15 25.47 13.77
N HIS A 252 -9.86 25.69 13.50
CA HIS A 252 -9.30 27.02 13.29
C HIS A 252 -10.00 27.74 12.12
N PHE A 253 -10.08 27.08 10.96
CA PHE A 253 -10.77 27.62 9.79
C PHE A 253 -12.24 27.97 10.09
N LYS A 254 -12.93 27.12 10.86
CA LYS A 254 -14.31 27.36 11.30
C LYS A 254 -14.44 28.58 12.22
N GLU A 255 -13.49 28.81 13.13
CA GLU A 255 -13.53 30.00 13.98
C GLU A 255 -13.28 31.27 13.16
N LEU A 256 -12.34 31.27 12.20
CA LEU A 256 -12.15 32.39 11.27
C LEU A 256 -13.45 32.73 10.50
N MET A 257 -14.21 31.71 10.08
CA MET A 257 -15.51 31.87 9.42
C MET A 257 -16.57 32.47 10.35
N LYS A 258 -16.57 32.15 11.64
CA LYS A 258 -17.53 32.73 12.61
C LYS A 258 -17.20 34.18 12.96
N ASP A 259 -15.91 34.52 12.93
CA ASP A 259 -15.40 35.85 13.22
C ASP A 259 -15.44 36.79 12.00
N ASP A 260 -16.00 36.32 10.86
CA ASP A 260 -16.00 37.02 9.56
C ASP A 260 -14.60 37.47 9.10
N ASN A 261 -13.54 36.76 9.53
CA ASN A 261 -12.15 37.11 9.23
C ASN A 261 -11.70 36.53 7.87
N PHE A 262 -12.30 37.03 6.79
CA PHE A 262 -12.04 36.56 5.43
C PHE A 262 -10.64 36.91 4.91
N GLU A 263 -9.97 37.91 5.48
CA GLU A 263 -8.57 38.23 5.16
C GLU A 263 -7.64 37.12 5.64
N ALA A 264 -7.81 36.64 6.88
CA ALA A 264 -7.03 35.53 7.41
C ALA A 264 -7.28 34.23 6.61
N ILE A 265 -8.53 33.95 6.26
CA ILE A 265 -8.90 32.79 5.42
C ILE A 265 -8.18 32.84 4.07
N TYR A 266 -8.17 34.01 3.42
CA TYR A 266 -7.50 34.18 2.14
C TYR A 266 -6.00 33.89 2.23
N GLU A 267 -5.32 34.43 3.24
CA GLU A 267 -3.89 34.19 3.43
C GLU A 267 -3.59 32.73 3.80
N GLU A 268 -4.43 32.05 4.58
CA GLU A 268 -4.28 30.62 4.88
C GLU A 268 -4.39 29.76 3.61
N MET A 269 -5.39 30.02 2.76
CA MET A 269 -5.55 29.35 1.47
C MET A 269 -4.38 29.62 0.53
N LYS A 270 -3.89 30.86 0.49
CA LYS A 270 -2.76 31.27 -0.34
C LYS A 270 -1.45 30.62 0.10
N ASN A 271 -1.20 30.55 1.41
CA ASN A 271 -0.03 29.86 1.96
C ASN A 271 -0.09 28.35 1.66
N THR A 272 -1.26 27.75 1.80
CA THR A 272 -1.48 26.33 1.48
C THR A 272 -1.28 26.01 0.00
N ASN A 273 -1.55 26.95 -0.90
CA ASN A 273 -1.34 26.76 -2.35
C ASN A 273 0.12 26.44 -2.73
N HIS A 274 1.10 26.70 -1.87
CA HIS A 274 2.48 26.25 -2.06
C HIS A 274 2.61 24.73 -2.20
N ILE A 275 1.60 23.96 -1.76
CA ILE A 275 1.52 22.52 -1.99
C ILE A 275 1.63 22.15 -3.48
N LYS A 276 1.23 23.06 -4.40
CA LYS A 276 1.39 22.85 -5.85
C LYS A 276 2.84 22.65 -6.25
N ASP A 277 3.77 23.40 -5.64
CA ASP A 277 5.20 23.31 -5.94
C ASP A 277 5.76 21.96 -5.47
N ILE A 278 5.28 21.48 -4.33
CA ILE A 278 5.64 20.16 -3.78
C ILE A 278 5.12 19.04 -4.70
N LEU A 279 3.86 19.12 -5.15
CA LEU A 279 3.24 18.09 -5.97
C LEU A 279 3.76 18.06 -7.42
N ASN A 280 4.18 19.19 -7.98
CA ASN A 280 4.77 19.22 -9.33
C ASN A 280 6.08 18.43 -9.43
N GLY A 281 6.79 18.21 -8.32
CA GLY A 281 7.96 17.33 -8.27
C GLY A 281 7.64 15.83 -8.29
N ILE A 282 6.36 15.45 -8.26
CA ILE A 282 5.91 14.04 -8.25
C ILE A 282 5.70 13.49 -9.67
N ILE A 283 5.49 14.36 -10.67
CA ILE A 283 5.17 14.05 -12.07
C ILE A 283 6.41 13.59 -12.84
#